data_AF-A0A3C0TRX7-F1
#
_entry.id   AF-A0A3C0TRX7-F1
#
_cell.length_a   1.000
_cell.length_b   1.000
_cell.length_c   1.000
_cell.angle_alpha   90.00
_cell.angle_beta   90.00
_cell.angle_gamma   90.00
#
_symmetry.space_group_name_H-M   'P 1'
#
loop_
_entity.id
_entity.type
_entity.pdbx_description
1 polymer ?
#
loop_
_entity_poly.entity_id
_entity_poly.type
_entity_poly.pdbx_seq_one_letter_code
_entity_poly.pdbx_strand_id
1 'polypeptide(L)' 'MAQSKIDASNGPLTGVKILDMTSVVLGPYATQLLADMGAETIKVETPVGDLMRTAGPSPHGDLGPIFLT' A
#
# COMPACT_ATOMS: atom_id res chain seq x y z
N MET A 1 -1.70 -8.03 -36.60
CA MET A 1 -1.59 -6.91 -35.65
C MET A 1 -2.53 -7.20 -34.48
N ALA A 2 -2.09 -8.01 -33.52
CA ALA A 2 -2.86 -8.27 -32.31
C ALA A 2 -2.41 -7.24 -31.26
N GLN A 3 -3.32 -6.37 -30.85
CA GLN A 3 -3.11 -5.38 -29.80
C GLN A 3 -2.87 -6.12 -28.48
N SER A 4 -1.63 -6.11 -27.96
CA SER A 4 -1.37 -6.62 -26.61
C SER A 4 -2.07 -5.70 -25.62
N LYS A 5 -3.06 -6.22 -24.90
CA LYS A 5 -3.60 -5.57 -23.71
C LYS A 5 -2.41 -5.30 -22.77
N ILE A 6 -2.26 -4.07 -22.31
CA ILE A 6 -1.38 -3.77 -21.19
C ILE A 6 -2.10 -4.36 -19.97
N ASP A 7 -1.77 -5.59 -19.59
CA ASP A 7 -2.18 -6.10 -18.29
C ASP A 7 -1.40 -5.27 -17.24
N ALA A 8 -2.13 -4.61 -16.35
CA ALA A 8 -1.57 -3.88 -15.21
C ALA A 8 -0.82 -4.81 -14.21
N SER A 9 -0.64 -6.09 -14.55
CA SER A 9 -0.04 -7.13 -13.72
C SER A 9 1.46 -7.33 -13.92
N ASN A 10 2.19 -6.50 -14.68
CA ASN A 10 3.58 -6.77 -15.09
C ASN A 10 4.60 -5.67 -14.70
N GLY A 11 4.56 -5.18 -13.46
CA GLY A 11 5.66 -4.37 -12.92
C GLY A 11 6.89 -5.24 -12.59
N PRO A 12 8.08 -4.64 -12.36
CA PRO A 12 9.31 -5.40 -12.12
C PRO A 12 9.27 -6.29 -10.87
N LEU A 13 8.29 -6.09 -9.98
CA LEU A 13 8.09 -6.88 -8.76
C LEU A 13 6.88 -7.81 -8.84
N THR A 14 6.32 -8.05 -10.02
CA THR A 14 5.25 -9.03 -10.21
C THR A 14 5.64 -10.40 -9.65
N GLY A 15 4.76 -10.98 -8.85
CA GLY A 15 4.97 -12.27 -8.19
C GLY A 15 5.74 -12.21 -6.87
N VAL A 16 6.23 -11.03 -6.47
CA VAL A 16 6.82 -10.82 -5.14
C VAL A 16 5.72 -10.52 -4.12
N LYS A 17 5.76 -11.22 -2.98
CA LYS A 17 4.91 -10.94 -1.82
C LYS A 17 5.72 -10.30 -0.71
N ILE A 18 5.20 -9.24 -0.11
CA ILE A 18 5.85 -8.48 0.96
C ILE A 18 4.93 -8.45 2.17
N LEU A 19 5.44 -8.87 3.33
CA LEU A 19 4.81 -8.60 4.61
C LEU A 19 5.35 -7.27 5.15
N ASP A 20 4.52 -6.23 5.13
CA ASP A 20 4.86 -4.91 5.63
C ASP A 20 4.55 -4.81 7.13
N MET A 21 5.58 -4.85 7.98
CA MET A 21 5.48 -4.63 9.43
C MET A 21 5.91 -3.22 9.84
N THR A 22 6.05 -2.31 8.87
CA THR A 22 6.42 -0.93 9.14
C THR A 22 5.22 -0.11 9.64
N SER A 23 5.50 1.05 10.21
CA SER A 23 4.48 1.93 10.74
C SER A 23 4.80 3.40 10.49
N VAL A 24 3.82 4.26 10.77
CA VAL A 24 3.94 5.70 10.58
C VAL A 24 3.99 6.04 9.09
N VAL A 25 5.07 6.60 8.56
CA VAL A 25 5.04 7.21 7.22
C VAL A 25 6.04 6.57 6.27
N LEU A 26 7.33 6.58 6.61
CA LEU A 26 8.37 6.26 5.63
C LEU A 26 8.43 4.78 5.23
N GLY A 27 8.09 3.89 6.15
CA GLY A 27 8.01 2.47 5.86
C GLY A 27 6.85 2.12 4.93
N PRO A 28 5.60 2.51 5.27
CA PRO A 28 4.45 2.27 4.39
C PRO A 28 4.64 2.90 3.02
N TYR A 29 5.24 4.10 2.96
CA TYR A 29 5.59 4.76 1.69
C TYR A 29 6.59 3.95 0.85
N ALA A 30 7.62 3.38 1.47
CA ALA A 30 8.57 2.52 0.76
C ALA A 30 7.85 1.30 0.17
N THR A 31 7.00 0.62 0.94
CA THR A 31 6.27 -0.56 0.46
C THR A 31 5.19 -0.21 -0.56
N GLN A 32 4.61 0.98 -0.50
CA GLN A 32 3.69 1.47 -1.50
C GLN A 32 4.37 1.62 -2.87
N LEU A 33 5.58 2.18 -2.91
CA LEU A 33 6.38 2.23 -4.15
C LEU A 33 6.68 0.83 -4.71
N LEU A 34 6.87 -0.17 -3.83
CA LEU A 34 7.04 -1.57 -4.25
C LEU A 34 5.73 -2.16 -4.81
N ALA A 35 4.59 -1.81 -4.22
CA ALA A 35 3.27 -2.21 -4.71
C ALA A 35 2.96 -1.60 -6.09
N ASP A 36 3.29 -0.32 -6.30
CA ASP A 36 3.19 0.36 -7.60
C ASP A 36 4.04 -0.34 -8.68
N MET A 37 5.15 -0.97 -8.27
CA MET A 37 6.00 -1.81 -9.11
C MET A 37 5.50 -3.25 -9.26
N GLY A 38 4.31 -3.59 -8.78
CA GLY A 38 3.63 -4.87 -8.99
C GLY A 38 3.78 -5.90 -7.86
N ALA A 39 4.35 -5.52 -6.71
CA ALA A 39 4.40 -6.41 -5.56
C ALA A 39 3.03 -6.56 -4.88
N GLU A 40 2.73 -7.75 -4.35
CA GLU A 40 1.61 -7.97 -3.44
C GLU A 40 2.06 -7.62 -2.01
N THR A 41 1.64 -6.45 -1.51
CA THR A 41 1.97 -5.98 -0.16
C THR A 41 0.84 -6.27 0.82
N ILE A 42 1.15 -6.97 1.90
CA ILE A 42 0.22 -7.28 3.00
C ILE A 42 0.70 -6.53 4.24
N LYS A 43 -0.08 -5.54 4.68
CA LYS A 43 0.22 -4.79 5.90
C LYS A 43 -0.12 -5.61 7.13
N VAL A 44 0.85 -5.79 8.01
CA VAL A 44 0.72 -6.52 9.27
C VAL A 44 0.74 -5.50 10.40
N GLU A 45 -0.39 -5.40 11.10
CA GLU A 45 -0.58 -4.41 12.15
C GLU A 45 -0.84 -5.06 13.49
N THR A 46 -0.65 -4.28 14.55
CA THR A 46 -1.11 -4.67 15.88
C THR A 46 -2.65 -4.73 15.91
N PRO A 47 -3.27 -5.38 16.91
CA PRO A 47 -4.73 -5.39 17.03
C PRO A 47 -5.39 -4.01 17.12
N VAL A 48 -4.64 -2.97 17.52
CA VAL A 48 -5.12 -1.58 17.57
C VAL A 48 -4.89 -0.80 16.27
N GLY A 49 -4.21 -1.39 15.29
CA GLY A 49 -3.85 -0.77 14.02
C GLY A 49 -2.64 0.17 14.09
N ASP A 50 -2.24 0.68 12.93
CA ASP A 50 -1.27 1.75 12.78
C ASP A 50 -1.86 3.09 13.23
N LEU A 51 -1.08 3.90 13.96
CA LEU A 51 -1.47 5.24 14.41
C LEU A 51 -1.95 6.13 13.26
N MET A 52 -1.40 5.94 12.06
CA MET A 52 -1.77 6.76 10.90
C MET A 52 -3.20 6.51 10.42
N ARG A 53 -3.83 5.38 10.78
CA ARG A 53 -5.23 5.09 10.44
C ARG A 53 -6.19 6.18 10.86
N THR A 54 -5.90 6.95 11.90
CA THR A 54 -6.79 8.02 12.39
C THR A 54 -6.09 9.37 12.48
N ALA A 55 -4.94 9.51 11.83
CA ALA A 55 -4.15 10.73 11.91
C ALA A 55 -4.76 11.84 11.04
N GLY A 56 -5.21 12.92 11.70
CA GLY A 56 -5.80 14.09 11.06
C GLY A 56 -7.32 13.96 10.83
N PRO A 57 -7.97 15.04 10.37
CA PRO A 57 -9.41 15.04 10.14
C PRO A 57 -9.77 14.11 8.97
N SER A 58 -10.62 13.10 9.21
CA SER A 58 -11.24 12.30 8.15
C SER A 58 -12.61 12.89 7.78
N PRO A 59 -12.88 13.15 6.48
CA PRO A 59 -14.20 13.58 6.01
C PRO A 59 -15.31 12.53 6.24
N HIS A 60 -14.96 11.25 6.35
CA HIS A 60 -15.90 10.14 6.45
C HIS A 60 -15.82 9.38 7.79
N GLY A 61 -14.98 9.82 8.71
CA GLY A 61 -14.83 9.23 10.05
C GLY A 61 -14.17 7.85 10.05
N ASP A 62 -13.56 7.47 8.93
CA ASP A 62 -12.94 6.18 8.69
C ASP A 62 -11.42 6.25 8.88
N LEU A 63 -10.69 6.61 7.84
CA LEU A 63 -9.24 6.60 7.77
C LEU A 63 -8.71 8.02 7.65
N GLY A 64 -7.64 8.31 8.39
CA GLY A 64 -6.91 9.55 8.33
C GLY A 64 -6.32 9.77 6.93
N PRO A 65 -6.26 11.02 6.44
CA PRO A 65 -5.83 11.32 5.08
C PRO A 65 -4.43 10.78 4.73
N ILE A 66 -3.51 10.74 5.70
CA ILE A 66 -2.14 10.24 5.49
C ILE A 66 -2.06 8.71 5.33
N PHE A 67 -3.08 7.98 5.77
CA PHE A 67 -3.15 6.52 5.63
C PHE A 67 -3.77 6.09 4.30
N LEU A 68 -4.56 6.97 3.67
CA LEU A 68 -5.25 6.69 2.41
C LEU A 68 -4.44 7.03 1.16
N THR A 69 -3.39 7.84 1.30
CA THR A 69 -2.48 8.19 0.21
C THR A 69 -1.60 7.01 -0.14
#